data_AF-A0A849WD08-F1
#
_entry.id   AF-A0A849WD08-F1
#
_cell.length_a   1.000
_cell.length_b   1.000
_cell.length_c   1.000
_cell.angle_alpha   90.00
_cell.angle_beta   90.00
_cell.angle_gamma   90.00
#
_symmetry.space_group_name_H-M   'P 1'
#
loop_
_entity.id
_entity.type
_entity.pdbx_description
1 polymer ?
#
loop_
_entity_poly.entity_id
_entity_poly.type
_entity_poly.pdbx_seq_one_letter_code
_entity_poly.pdbx_strand_id
1 'polypeptide(L)'
;MSQENKPRAGMQLGHYKLTVKLGEGIFSETWLSEHAYLEGKEICLKIFNNEKFVRILQNQKFLRILKDYAHLPYIEDYDPNAPFPYLAEEVLTGKSLRQFFKEGKKLDLELFKKIVAAVKCLHDQNLVHLDLRPEHLMIDANGNIKFLDYIFGQITTMTLAEYYREFAGKAIPIPKPIMRSLLYKSKQHRMGLDLSMQADIYSLGIILFEMATGTYPTKKAEFPSNVVPDLPKKIDMIYSCCCNKGEDFFSHCNDMLQALEEEERKEVPKSFAPGINLIKENAAIVSVHKMAGEKNYVDGKNIGILSKNLDELISSNLQFFAFDFQGIDYVNSSAIGYIVNFCDRSQSVVMFSVDKKVMTILSALGLEKVISIVNHEKEAKEYLLKKMQEKRSS
;
A
#
# COMPACT_ATOMS: atom_id res chain seq x y z
N MET A 1 -24.59 32.38 -21.91
CA MET A 1 -24.19 31.96 -23.27
C MET A 1 -25.32 31.15 -23.88
N SER A 2 -25.77 31.51 -25.08
CA SER A 2 -26.81 30.79 -25.83
C SER A 2 -26.39 29.34 -26.14
N GLN A 3 -27.37 28.44 -26.32
CA GLN A 3 -27.14 26.99 -26.54
C GLN A 3 -26.29 26.66 -27.79
N GLU A 4 -25.99 27.63 -28.66
CA GLU A 4 -25.22 27.42 -29.91
C GLU A 4 -23.69 27.38 -29.74
N ASN A 5 -23.14 27.72 -28.56
CA ASN A 5 -21.70 27.86 -28.34
C ASN A 5 -21.15 26.84 -27.32
N LYS A 6 -21.36 25.55 -27.56
CA LYS A 6 -20.72 24.46 -26.80
C LYS A 6 -19.82 23.62 -27.72
N PRO A 7 -18.74 23.03 -27.19
CA PRO A 7 -17.93 22.10 -27.98
C PRO A 7 -18.78 20.92 -28.43
N ARG A 8 -18.57 20.50 -29.68
CA ARG A 8 -19.34 19.46 -30.36
C ARG A 8 -18.48 18.71 -31.37
N ALA A 9 -18.86 17.48 -31.68
CA ALA A 9 -18.20 16.68 -32.70
C ALA A 9 -18.10 17.45 -34.03
N GLY A 10 -16.94 17.37 -34.68
CA GLY A 10 -16.61 18.10 -35.90
C GLY A 10 -16.11 19.52 -35.70
N MET A 11 -16.23 20.10 -34.50
CA MET A 11 -15.62 21.40 -34.19
C MET A 11 -14.10 21.29 -34.19
N GLN A 12 -13.42 22.28 -34.75
CA GLN A 12 -11.98 22.39 -34.72
C GLN A 12 -11.54 23.40 -33.65
N LEU A 13 -10.62 22.99 -32.78
CA LEU A 13 -9.96 23.82 -31.78
C LEU A 13 -8.45 23.73 -32.04
N GLY A 14 -7.84 24.84 -32.46
CA GLY A 14 -6.45 24.84 -32.93
C GLY A 14 -6.24 23.84 -34.07
N HIS A 15 -5.34 22.88 -33.88
CA HIS A 15 -5.05 21.82 -34.84
C HIS A 15 -5.89 20.56 -34.62
N TYR A 16 -6.87 20.57 -33.73
CA TYR A 16 -7.57 19.36 -33.30
C TYR A 16 -9.05 19.40 -33.63
N LYS A 17 -9.55 18.35 -34.27
CA LYS A 17 -10.97 18.18 -34.57
C LYS A 17 -11.59 17.25 -33.54
N LEU A 18 -12.60 17.74 -32.82
CA LEU A 18 -13.32 16.96 -31.82
C LEU A 18 -14.07 15.81 -32.49
N THR A 19 -13.92 14.58 -31.98
CA THR A 19 -14.61 13.40 -32.51
C THR A 19 -15.64 12.89 -31.51
N VAL A 20 -15.20 12.34 -30.39
CA VAL A 20 -16.06 11.67 -29.39
C VAL A 20 -15.88 12.30 -28.02
N LYS A 21 -16.98 12.64 -27.35
CA LYS A 21 -16.93 13.10 -25.94
C LYS A 21 -16.62 11.91 -25.03
N LEU A 22 -15.47 11.94 -24.37
CA LEU A 22 -15.01 10.89 -23.46
C LEU A 22 -15.56 11.05 -22.05
N GLY A 23 -15.75 12.30 -21.61
CA GLY A 23 -16.22 12.57 -20.26
C GLY A 23 -16.65 14.01 -20.01
N GLU A 24 -17.42 14.21 -18.96
CA GLU A 24 -17.78 15.52 -18.42
C GLU A 24 -17.44 15.56 -16.93
N GLY A 25 -16.47 16.41 -16.59
CA GLY A 25 -16.07 16.70 -15.23
C GLY A 25 -16.82 17.90 -14.67
N ILE A 26 -16.42 18.32 -13.46
CA ILE A 26 -17.05 19.48 -12.78
C ILE A 26 -16.65 20.80 -13.45
N PHE A 27 -15.40 20.89 -13.93
CA PHE A 27 -14.78 22.13 -14.42
C PHE A 27 -14.27 22.04 -15.87
N SER A 28 -14.54 20.90 -16.52
CA SER A 28 -14.00 20.59 -17.84
C SER A 28 -14.83 19.50 -18.52
N GLU A 29 -14.74 19.43 -19.83
CA GLU A 29 -15.14 18.26 -20.61
C GLU A 29 -13.97 17.72 -21.44
N THR A 30 -13.95 16.41 -21.63
CA THR A 30 -12.83 15.70 -22.26
C THR A 30 -13.32 15.03 -23.54
N TRP A 31 -12.55 15.19 -24.61
CA TRP A 31 -12.88 14.72 -25.95
C TRP A 31 -11.72 13.94 -26.55
N LEU A 32 -12.03 12.82 -27.19
CA LEU A 32 -11.15 12.25 -28.22
C LEU A 32 -11.20 13.20 -29.41
N SER A 33 -10.03 13.46 -29.98
CA SER A 33 -9.87 14.35 -31.12
C SER A 33 -8.83 13.80 -32.07
N GLU A 34 -8.90 14.23 -33.33
CA GLU A 34 -7.90 13.91 -34.35
C GLU A 34 -7.13 15.17 -34.71
N HIS A 35 -5.82 15.04 -34.90
CA HIS A 35 -5.01 16.14 -35.42
C HIS A 35 -5.37 16.41 -36.89
N ALA A 36 -5.82 17.62 -37.18
CA ALA A 36 -6.39 18.04 -38.47
C ALA A 36 -5.43 17.88 -39.66
N TYR A 37 -4.12 17.86 -39.41
CA TYR A 37 -3.09 17.76 -40.44
C TYR A 37 -2.26 16.47 -40.37
N LEU A 38 -2.41 15.66 -39.33
CA LEU A 38 -1.60 14.45 -39.12
C LEU A 38 -2.55 13.26 -39.06
N GLU A 39 -2.68 12.58 -40.19
CA GLU A 39 -3.61 11.46 -40.35
C GLU A 39 -3.33 10.36 -39.33
N GLY A 40 -4.38 9.87 -38.67
CA GLY A 40 -4.30 8.83 -37.65
C GLY A 40 -3.72 9.27 -36.30
N LYS A 41 -3.33 10.55 -36.12
CA LYS A 41 -2.88 11.05 -34.81
C LYS A 41 -4.09 11.44 -33.95
N GLU A 42 -4.44 10.55 -33.03
CA GLU A 42 -5.44 10.80 -31.98
C GLU A 42 -4.82 11.56 -30.79
N ILE A 43 -5.64 12.41 -30.16
CA ILE A 43 -5.26 13.18 -28.97
C ILE A 43 -6.45 13.32 -28.01
N CYS A 44 -6.17 13.43 -26.71
CA CYS A 44 -7.17 13.75 -25.70
C CYS A 44 -7.21 15.27 -25.52
N LEU A 45 -8.34 15.91 -25.84
CA LEU A 45 -8.57 17.34 -25.59
C LEU A 45 -9.41 17.53 -24.36
N LYS A 46 -8.81 18.16 -23.34
CA LYS A 46 -9.52 18.61 -22.16
C LYS A 46 -9.86 20.09 -22.28
N ILE A 47 -11.14 20.39 -22.35
CA ILE A 47 -11.69 21.73 -22.57
C ILE A 47 -12.23 22.28 -21.24
N PHE A 48 -11.80 23.48 -20.85
CA PHE A 48 -12.14 24.08 -19.57
C PHE A 48 -13.27 25.08 -19.70
N ASN A 49 -14.21 25.03 -18.75
CA ASN A 49 -15.35 25.95 -18.68
C ASN A 49 -15.31 26.86 -17.43
N ASN A 50 -14.24 26.77 -16.63
CA ASN A 50 -14.05 27.50 -15.40
C ASN A 50 -12.80 28.39 -15.46
N GLU A 51 -12.95 29.69 -15.21
CA GLU A 51 -11.86 30.67 -15.30
C GLU A 51 -10.66 30.34 -14.40
N LYS A 52 -10.86 29.71 -13.24
CA LYS A 52 -9.76 29.34 -12.33
C LYS A 52 -8.85 28.29 -12.96
N PHE A 53 -9.42 27.37 -13.74
CA PHE A 53 -8.67 26.34 -14.46
C PHE A 53 -7.94 26.96 -15.65
N VAL A 54 -8.60 27.85 -16.39
CA VAL A 54 -7.97 28.60 -17.49
C VAL A 54 -6.75 29.40 -16.99
N ARG A 55 -6.84 30.02 -15.81
CA ARG A 55 -5.70 30.73 -15.20
C ARG A 55 -4.51 29.82 -14.88
N ILE A 56 -4.71 28.53 -14.62
CA ILE A 56 -3.59 27.59 -14.44
C ILE A 56 -2.84 27.40 -15.76
N LEU A 57 -3.57 27.25 -16.87
CA LEU A 57 -2.99 27.17 -18.20
C LEU A 57 -2.23 28.46 -18.56
N GLN A 58 -2.85 29.63 -18.34
CA GLN A 58 -2.24 30.94 -18.62
C GLN A 58 -0.94 31.16 -17.86
N ASN A 59 -0.90 30.76 -16.59
CA ASN A 59 0.28 30.94 -15.75
C ASN A 59 1.34 29.84 -15.94
N GLN A 60 1.08 28.86 -16.81
CA GLN A 60 2.02 27.80 -17.18
C GLN A 60 2.62 27.03 -16.00
N LYS A 61 1.98 27.08 -14.81
CA LYS A 61 2.52 26.46 -13.59
C LYS A 61 2.69 24.95 -13.73
N PHE A 62 1.89 24.34 -14.60
CA PHE A 62 1.94 22.92 -14.92
C PHE A 62 3.18 22.52 -15.72
N LEU A 63 3.83 23.44 -16.46
CA LEU A 63 5.04 23.14 -17.25
C LEU A 63 6.19 22.62 -16.38
N ARG A 64 6.24 23.02 -15.11
CA ARG A 64 7.25 22.53 -14.14
C ARG A 64 7.07 21.04 -13.79
N ILE A 65 5.88 20.52 -14.05
CA ILE A 65 5.44 19.15 -13.73
C ILE A 65 5.60 18.24 -14.96
N LEU A 66 5.88 18.78 -16.15
CA LEU A 66 5.99 18.04 -17.43
C LEU A 66 7.32 17.34 -17.66
N LYS A 67 7.99 16.89 -16.60
CA LYS A 67 9.08 15.94 -16.82
C LYS A 67 8.45 14.62 -17.25
N ASP A 68 9.08 13.91 -18.18
CA ASP A 68 8.62 12.59 -18.63
C ASP A 68 8.53 11.65 -17.42
N TYR A 69 7.31 11.46 -16.92
CA TYR A 69 7.02 10.60 -15.80
C TYR A 69 6.20 9.42 -16.30
N ALA A 70 6.67 8.21 -15.99
CA ALA A 70 6.07 6.96 -16.45
C ALA A 70 4.56 6.86 -16.13
N HIS A 71 4.10 7.53 -15.08
CA HIS A 71 2.71 7.50 -14.61
C HIS A 71 1.84 8.66 -15.11
N LEU A 72 2.37 9.61 -15.87
CA LEU A 72 1.62 10.77 -16.35
C LEU A 72 1.42 10.70 -17.88
N PRO A 73 0.32 11.26 -18.41
CA PRO A 73 0.18 11.48 -19.84
C PRO A 73 1.17 12.56 -20.30
N TYR A 74 1.76 12.38 -21.47
CA TYR A 74 2.50 13.45 -22.13
C TYR A 74 1.55 14.58 -22.55
N ILE A 75 2.00 15.84 -22.44
CA ILE A 75 1.26 17.01 -22.92
C ILE A 75 1.83 17.46 -24.25
N GLU A 76 0.97 17.42 -25.27
CA GLU A 76 1.30 17.81 -26.63
C GLU A 76 1.20 19.32 -26.82
N ASP A 77 0.11 19.94 -26.37
CA ASP A 77 -0.21 21.33 -26.65
C ASP A 77 -1.23 21.89 -25.64
N TYR A 78 -1.42 23.20 -25.60
CA TYR A 78 -2.48 23.87 -24.85
C TYR A 78 -2.71 25.28 -25.38
N ASP A 79 -3.98 25.72 -25.37
CA ASP A 79 -4.32 27.10 -25.70
C ASP A 79 -5.27 27.68 -24.63
N PRO A 80 -4.78 28.55 -23.73
CA PRO A 80 -5.62 29.19 -22.74
C PRO A 80 -6.49 30.33 -23.31
N ASN A 81 -6.22 30.81 -24.53
CA ASN A 81 -6.85 31.97 -25.15
C ASN A 81 -7.83 31.59 -26.28
N ALA A 82 -7.91 30.30 -26.62
CA ALA A 82 -8.91 29.79 -27.54
C ALA A 82 -10.34 30.15 -27.08
N PRO A 83 -11.32 30.22 -28.00
CA PRO A 83 -12.74 30.41 -27.64
C PRO A 83 -13.23 29.36 -26.62
N PHE A 84 -12.66 28.16 -26.69
CA PHE A 84 -12.78 27.11 -25.70
C PHE A 84 -11.37 26.73 -25.24
N PRO A 85 -10.88 27.28 -24.11
CA PRO A 85 -9.54 27.00 -23.62
C PRO A 85 -9.32 25.51 -23.40
N TYR A 86 -8.19 24.97 -23.85
CA TYR A 86 -7.93 23.53 -23.82
C TYR A 86 -6.50 23.14 -23.46
N LEU A 87 -6.36 21.88 -23.05
CA LEU A 87 -5.11 21.14 -22.88
C LEU A 87 -5.19 19.88 -23.75
N ALA A 88 -4.18 19.66 -24.60
CA ALA A 88 -4.05 18.49 -25.45
C ALA A 88 -3.02 17.53 -24.85
N GLU A 89 -3.44 16.32 -24.51
CA GLU A 89 -2.64 15.30 -23.84
C GLU A 89 -2.77 13.93 -24.52
N GLU A 90 -1.82 13.04 -24.22
CA GLU A 90 -1.80 11.66 -24.69
C GLU A 90 -3.15 10.96 -24.46
N VAL A 91 -3.62 10.23 -25.48
CA VAL A 91 -4.77 9.32 -25.31
C VAL A 91 -4.32 8.09 -24.52
N LEU A 92 -4.72 8.03 -23.25
CA LEU A 92 -4.45 6.86 -22.43
C LEU A 92 -5.40 5.71 -22.79
N THR A 93 -4.82 4.55 -23.11
CA THR A 93 -5.55 3.31 -23.35
C THR A 93 -5.65 2.48 -22.07
N GLY A 94 -6.72 1.70 -21.92
CA GLY A 94 -6.95 0.85 -20.75
C GLY A 94 -8.29 1.12 -20.08
N LYS A 95 -8.38 0.81 -18.78
CA LYS A 95 -9.60 1.00 -17.98
C LYS A 95 -9.28 1.77 -16.71
N SER A 96 -10.18 2.67 -16.33
CA SER A 96 -10.14 3.31 -15.01
C SER A 96 -10.38 2.28 -13.90
N LEU A 97 -9.82 2.49 -12.71
CA LEU A 97 -10.10 1.69 -11.52
C LEU A 97 -11.61 1.65 -11.21
N ARG A 98 -12.33 2.75 -11.50
CA ARG A 98 -13.80 2.79 -11.42
C ARG A 98 -14.47 1.74 -12.31
N GLN A 99 -13.98 1.55 -13.53
CA GLN A 99 -14.51 0.51 -14.44
C GLN A 99 -14.18 -0.89 -13.91
N PHE A 100 -13.00 -1.09 -13.32
CA PHE A 100 -12.63 -2.35 -12.66
C PHE A 100 -13.60 -2.72 -11.52
N PHE A 101 -14.05 -1.75 -10.71
CA PHE A 101 -15.01 -2.04 -9.63
C PHE A 101 -16.35 -2.59 -10.13
N LYS A 102 -16.80 -2.17 -11.32
CA LYS A 102 -18.05 -2.66 -11.93
C LYS A 102 -17.98 -4.13 -12.34
N GLU A 103 -16.78 -4.69 -12.48
CA GLU A 103 -16.58 -6.10 -12.83
C GLU A 103 -16.75 -7.05 -11.63
N GLY A 104 -16.97 -6.53 -10.41
CA GLY A 104 -17.26 -7.34 -9.23
C GLY A 104 -16.07 -8.17 -8.72
N LYS A 105 -14.83 -7.72 -8.99
CA LYS A 105 -13.61 -8.44 -8.59
C LYS A 105 -13.39 -8.34 -7.07
N LYS A 106 -12.85 -9.40 -6.48
CA LYS A 106 -12.34 -9.40 -5.10
C LYS A 106 -11.16 -8.41 -4.97
N LEU A 107 -10.86 -8.01 -3.72
CA LEU A 107 -9.71 -7.18 -3.39
C LEU A 107 -8.42 -7.75 -4.02
N ASP A 108 -7.86 -7.01 -4.97
CA ASP A 108 -6.56 -7.29 -5.59
C ASP A 108 -5.50 -6.42 -4.90
N LEU A 109 -4.78 -7.02 -3.95
CA LEU A 109 -3.73 -6.33 -3.21
C LEU A 109 -2.51 -6.02 -4.08
N GLU A 110 -2.23 -6.79 -5.11
CA GLU A 110 -1.11 -6.52 -6.02
C GLU A 110 -1.39 -5.30 -6.88
N LEU A 111 -2.63 -5.17 -7.38
CA LEU A 111 -3.08 -3.94 -8.04
C LEU A 111 -3.00 -2.75 -7.09
N PHE A 112 -3.44 -2.91 -5.83
CA PHE A 112 -3.39 -1.82 -4.86
C PHE A 112 -1.95 -1.40 -4.53
N LYS A 113 -1.02 -2.35 -4.36
CA LYS A 113 0.42 -2.06 -4.21
C LYS A 113 0.96 -1.25 -5.39
N LYS A 114 0.60 -1.62 -6.63
CA LYS A 114 0.98 -0.85 -7.83
C LYS A 114 0.46 0.59 -7.80
N ILE A 115 -0.77 0.80 -7.32
CA ILE A 115 -1.35 2.15 -7.13
C ILE A 115 -0.52 2.94 -6.10
N VAL A 116 -0.25 2.36 -4.93
CA VAL A 116 0.55 3.03 -3.88
C VAL A 116 1.96 3.34 -4.38
N ALA A 117 2.61 2.41 -5.10
CA ALA A 117 3.93 2.63 -5.70
C ALA A 117 3.95 3.75 -6.75
N ALA A 118 2.90 3.85 -7.58
CA ALA A 118 2.77 4.95 -8.53
C ALA A 118 2.60 6.31 -7.83
N VAL A 119 1.83 6.36 -6.73
CA VAL A 119 1.65 7.60 -5.95
C VAL A 119 2.95 7.97 -5.24
N LYS A 120 3.68 6.99 -4.71
CA LYS A 120 5.03 7.20 -4.17
C LYS A 120 5.95 7.86 -5.19
N CYS A 121 5.92 7.44 -6.45
CA CYS A 121 6.73 8.03 -7.51
C CYS A 121 6.42 9.54 -7.71
N LEU A 122 5.16 9.95 -7.60
CA LEU A 122 4.81 11.38 -7.57
C LEU A 122 5.38 12.08 -6.33
N HIS A 123 5.19 11.47 -5.16
CA HIS A 123 5.64 12.03 -3.87
C HIS A 123 7.16 12.23 -3.82
N ASP A 124 7.94 11.28 -4.35
CA ASP A 124 9.41 11.37 -4.44
C ASP A 124 9.89 12.57 -5.28
N GLN A 125 9.02 13.08 -6.16
CA GLN A 125 9.27 14.26 -6.99
C GLN A 125 8.69 15.54 -6.36
N ASN A 126 8.24 15.48 -5.11
CA ASN A 126 7.52 16.55 -4.42
C ASN A 126 6.22 16.96 -5.14
N LEU A 127 5.59 16.03 -5.85
CA LEU A 127 4.31 16.22 -6.49
C LEU A 127 3.23 15.52 -5.66
N VAL A 128 2.09 16.19 -5.49
CA VAL A 128 0.90 15.66 -4.82
C VAL A 128 -0.27 15.72 -5.79
N HIS A 129 -1.05 14.65 -5.86
CA HIS A 129 -2.16 14.56 -6.82
C HIS A 129 -3.39 15.30 -6.32
N LEU A 130 -3.70 15.25 -5.01
CA LEU A 130 -4.78 15.96 -4.31
C LEU A 130 -6.21 15.68 -4.80
N ASP A 131 -6.40 14.83 -5.79
CA ASP A 131 -7.70 14.39 -6.29
C ASP A 131 -7.64 12.92 -6.73
N LEU A 132 -6.95 12.09 -5.94
CA LEU A 132 -6.91 10.65 -6.14
C LEU A 132 -8.30 10.04 -5.91
N ARG A 133 -8.75 9.30 -6.90
CA ARG A 133 -10.04 8.61 -6.93
C ARG A 133 -10.05 7.57 -8.05
N PRO A 134 -10.94 6.57 -8.02
CA PRO A 134 -10.95 5.49 -9.00
C PRO A 134 -11.14 5.95 -10.46
N GLU A 135 -11.75 7.11 -10.69
CA GLU A 135 -11.90 7.69 -12.03
C GLU A 135 -10.60 8.29 -12.57
N HIS A 136 -9.64 8.64 -11.72
CA HIS A 136 -8.37 9.25 -12.09
C HIS A 136 -7.18 8.27 -12.09
N LEU A 137 -7.45 7.00 -11.84
CA LEU A 137 -6.47 5.91 -11.87
C LEU A 137 -6.75 5.03 -13.07
N MET A 138 -6.02 5.24 -14.16
CA MET A 138 -6.07 4.39 -15.35
C MET A 138 -5.11 3.22 -15.21
N ILE A 139 -5.56 2.05 -15.64
CA ILE A 139 -4.78 0.81 -15.67
C ILE A 139 -4.66 0.42 -17.14
N ASP A 140 -3.43 0.47 -17.66
CA ASP A 140 -3.12 0.13 -19.04
C ASP A 140 -3.16 -1.40 -19.27
N ALA A 141 -2.95 -1.83 -20.52
CA ALA A 141 -2.96 -3.25 -20.88
C ALA A 141 -1.84 -4.08 -20.19
N ASN A 142 -0.76 -3.43 -19.75
CA ASN A 142 0.35 -4.04 -19.03
C ASN A 142 0.14 -4.01 -17.50
N GLY A 143 -0.97 -3.44 -17.04
CA GLY A 143 -1.28 -3.26 -15.63
C GLY A 143 -0.45 -2.16 -14.96
N ASN A 144 0.08 -1.20 -15.72
CA ASN A 144 0.70 0.00 -15.16
C ASN A 144 -0.38 1.03 -14.78
N ILE A 145 -0.08 1.83 -13.77
CA ILE A 145 -0.95 2.91 -13.32
C ILE A 145 -0.59 4.21 -14.05
N LYS A 146 -1.59 4.88 -14.61
CA LYS A 146 -1.50 6.22 -15.17
C LYS A 146 -2.48 7.16 -14.46
N PHE A 147 -2.03 8.35 -14.10
CA PHE A 147 -2.83 9.36 -13.42
C PHE A 147 -3.47 10.31 -14.43
N LEU A 148 -4.78 10.48 -14.30
CA LEU A 148 -5.51 11.56 -14.98
C LEU A 148 -5.60 12.77 -14.05
N ASP A 149 -5.76 13.97 -14.61
CA ASP A 149 -6.14 15.19 -13.88
C ASP A 149 -5.16 15.67 -12.80
N TYR A 150 -3.96 15.09 -12.71
CA TYR A 150 -2.96 15.37 -11.67
C TYR A 150 -2.57 16.85 -11.58
N ILE A 151 -2.45 17.55 -12.71
CA ILE A 151 -2.08 18.97 -12.82
C ILE A 151 -3.05 19.88 -12.07
N PHE A 152 -4.32 19.44 -11.98
CA PHE A 152 -5.41 20.26 -11.49
C PHE A 152 -5.79 19.92 -10.06
N GLY A 153 -5.08 19.01 -9.38
CA GLY A 153 -5.41 18.56 -8.03
C GLY A 153 -5.62 19.68 -7.02
N GLN A 154 -4.67 20.62 -6.97
CA GLN A 154 -4.70 21.74 -6.04
C GLN A 154 -5.87 22.70 -6.36
N ILE A 155 -6.02 23.12 -7.62
CA ILE A 155 -7.08 24.05 -8.02
C ILE A 155 -8.47 23.42 -7.86
N THR A 156 -8.58 22.12 -8.17
CA THR A 156 -9.80 21.33 -7.96
C THR A 156 -10.13 21.32 -6.48
N THR A 157 -9.18 20.99 -5.61
CA THR A 157 -9.40 20.96 -4.16
C THR A 157 -9.81 22.33 -3.61
N MET A 158 -9.11 23.40 -3.97
CA MET A 158 -9.44 24.75 -3.51
C MET A 158 -10.82 25.20 -3.98
N THR A 159 -11.15 24.93 -5.25
CA THR A 159 -12.45 25.29 -5.81
C THR A 159 -13.56 24.48 -5.14
N LEU A 160 -13.37 23.17 -4.97
CA LEU A 160 -14.32 22.32 -4.26
C LEU A 160 -14.48 22.72 -2.79
N ALA A 161 -13.43 23.22 -2.14
CA ALA A 161 -13.50 23.71 -0.76
C ALA A 161 -14.31 25.00 -0.62
N GLU A 162 -14.28 25.89 -1.62
CA GLU A 162 -15.16 27.06 -1.67
C GLU A 162 -16.62 26.63 -1.84
N TYR A 163 -16.90 25.75 -2.82
CA TYR A 163 -18.23 25.15 -2.98
C TYR A 163 -18.68 24.50 -1.66
N TYR A 164 -17.84 23.65 -1.07
CA TYR A 164 -18.17 22.96 0.17
C TYR A 164 -18.46 23.94 1.30
N ARG A 165 -17.70 25.03 1.47
CA ARG A 165 -17.97 26.05 2.49
C ARG A 165 -19.23 26.87 2.22
N GLU A 166 -19.53 27.17 0.96
CA GLU A 166 -20.71 27.94 0.59
C GLU A 166 -22.01 27.14 0.80
N PHE A 167 -21.97 25.84 0.55
CA PHE A 167 -23.11 24.93 0.64
C PHE A 167 -23.21 24.20 1.99
N ALA A 168 -22.11 24.01 2.72
CA ALA A 168 -22.13 23.45 4.06
C ALA A 168 -22.84 24.41 5.03
N GLY A 169 -24.06 24.05 5.41
CA GLY A 169 -24.93 24.86 6.27
C GLY A 169 -26.15 25.46 5.55
N LYS A 170 -26.22 25.35 4.22
CA LYS A 170 -27.44 25.65 3.44
C LYS A 170 -28.12 24.33 3.08
N ALA A 171 -29.45 24.28 3.09
CA ALA A 171 -30.24 23.10 2.70
C ALA A 171 -30.23 22.85 1.17
N ILE A 172 -29.13 23.21 0.49
CA ILE A 172 -28.98 23.07 -0.96
C ILE A 172 -28.19 21.78 -1.23
N PRO A 173 -28.73 20.85 -2.04
CA PRO A 173 -28.03 19.62 -2.39
C PRO A 173 -26.72 19.90 -3.12
N ILE A 174 -25.64 19.29 -2.64
CA ILE A 174 -24.35 19.29 -3.34
C ILE A 174 -24.50 18.45 -4.63
N PRO A 175 -24.09 18.96 -5.81
CA PRO A 175 -24.14 18.20 -7.06
C PRO A 175 -23.43 16.84 -6.95
N LYS A 176 -24.03 15.79 -7.54
CA LYS A 176 -23.50 14.40 -7.48
C LYS A 176 -22.01 14.29 -7.87
N PRO A 177 -21.51 14.96 -8.93
CA PRO A 177 -20.09 14.87 -9.29
C PRO A 177 -19.15 15.43 -8.20
N ILE A 178 -19.54 16.53 -7.56
CA ILE A 178 -18.81 17.12 -6.43
C ILE A 178 -18.83 16.15 -5.26
N MET A 179 -20.00 15.62 -4.90
CA MET A 179 -20.14 14.66 -3.80
C MET A 179 -19.22 13.45 -3.99
N ARG A 180 -19.11 12.90 -5.22
CA ARG A 180 -18.20 11.80 -5.53
C ARG A 180 -16.72 12.13 -5.29
N SER A 181 -16.27 13.34 -5.64
CA SER A 181 -14.89 13.76 -5.33
C SER A 181 -14.69 13.88 -3.80
N LEU A 182 -15.65 14.47 -3.09
CA LEU A 182 -15.58 14.69 -1.65
C LEU A 182 -15.56 13.40 -0.79
N LEU A 183 -15.95 12.25 -1.35
CA LEU A 183 -15.92 10.96 -0.65
C LEU A 183 -14.50 10.49 -0.34
N TYR A 184 -13.52 10.85 -1.18
CA TYR A 184 -12.12 10.43 -1.04
C TYR A 184 -11.28 11.40 -0.23
N LYS A 185 -11.84 12.55 0.15
CA LYS A 185 -11.11 13.64 0.83
C LYS A 185 -11.38 13.66 2.32
N SER A 186 -10.33 13.84 3.12
CA SER A 186 -10.42 14.08 4.56
C SER A 186 -11.20 15.37 4.86
N LYS A 187 -11.62 15.58 6.11
CA LYS A 187 -12.31 16.84 6.49
C LYS A 187 -11.44 18.07 6.20
N GLN A 188 -10.15 18.03 6.56
CA GLN A 188 -9.22 19.13 6.31
C GLN A 188 -9.01 19.36 4.82
N HIS A 189 -8.88 18.28 4.05
CA HIS A 189 -8.73 18.33 2.60
C HIS A 189 -9.97 18.89 1.90
N ARG A 190 -11.18 18.49 2.31
CA ARG A 190 -12.46 19.07 1.84
C ARG A 190 -12.59 20.57 2.14
N MET A 191 -11.95 21.04 3.21
CA MET A 191 -11.91 22.46 3.57
C MET A 191 -10.77 23.22 2.89
N GLY A 192 -9.92 22.54 2.10
CA GLY A 192 -8.75 23.13 1.46
C GLY A 192 -7.62 23.48 2.44
N LEU A 193 -7.64 22.90 3.64
CA LEU A 193 -6.67 23.17 4.73
C LEU A 193 -5.49 22.19 4.70
N ASP A 194 -5.64 21.06 4.03
CA ASP A 194 -4.58 20.08 3.81
C ASP A 194 -4.38 19.87 2.31
N LEU A 195 -3.19 20.22 1.83
CA LEU A 195 -2.74 20.09 0.44
C LEU A 195 -1.38 19.37 0.40
N SER A 196 -1.16 18.43 1.32
CA SER A 196 0.08 17.68 1.48
C SER A 196 -0.02 16.25 0.94
N MET A 197 1.07 15.49 1.02
CA MET A 197 1.08 14.05 0.72
C MET A 197 0.08 13.26 1.60
N GLN A 198 -0.26 13.76 2.78
CA GLN A 198 -1.20 13.08 3.68
C GLN A 198 -2.62 13.09 3.12
N ALA A 199 -2.99 14.09 2.32
CA ALA A 199 -4.26 14.12 1.62
C ALA A 199 -4.36 12.99 0.57
N ASP A 200 -3.26 12.68 -0.11
CA ASP A 200 -3.19 11.55 -1.05
C ASP A 200 -3.23 10.20 -0.31
N ILE A 201 -2.50 10.07 0.80
CA ILE A 201 -2.51 8.86 1.65
C ILE A 201 -3.90 8.59 2.22
N TYR A 202 -4.61 9.63 2.66
CA TYR A 202 -6.00 9.49 3.09
C TYR A 202 -6.89 8.97 1.95
N SER A 203 -6.72 9.54 0.75
CA SER A 203 -7.47 9.13 -0.46
C SER A 203 -7.19 7.66 -0.81
N LEU A 204 -5.93 7.21 -0.69
CA LEU A 204 -5.55 5.80 -0.85
C LEU A 204 -6.25 4.89 0.17
N GLY A 205 -6.42 5.33 1.42
CA GLY A 205 -7.20 4.61 2.44
C GLY A 205 -8.67 4.43 2.03
N ILE A 206 -9.31 5.48 1.51
CA ILE A 206 -10.69 5.37 1.01
C ILE A 206 -10.77 4.45 -0.22
N ILE A 207 -9.78 4.51 -1.12
CA ILE A 207 -9.70 3.61 -2.26
C ILE A 207 -9.54 2.15 -1.80
N LEU A 208 -8.68 1.87 -0.81
CA LEU A 208 -8.54 0.53 -0.22
C LEU A 208 -9.88 0.02 0.34
N PHE A 209 -10.57 0.87 1.11
CA PHE A 209 -11.88 0.53 1.66
C PHE A 209 -12.84 0.12 0.56
N GLU A 210 -12.93 0.92 -0.51
CA GLU A 210 -13.84 0.64 -1.62
C GLU A 210 -13.42 -0.58 -2.43
N MET A 211 -12.12 -0.79 -2.66
CA MET A 211 -11.60 -2.01 -3.27
C MET A 211 -11.95 -3.26 -2.46
N ALA A 212 -11.93 -3.15 -1.13
CA ALA A 212 -12.18 -4.27 -0.23
C ALA A 212 -13.67 -4.59 -0.07
N THR A 213 -14.54 -3.59 -0.18
CA THR A 213 -15.95 -3.71 0.23
C THR A 213 -16.97 -3.40 -0.87
N GLY A 214 -16.55 -2.77 -1.97
CA GLY A 214 -17.44 -2.25 -3.02
C GLY A 214 -18.29 -1.03 -2.60
N THR A 215 -18.06 -0.48 -1.40
CA THR A 215 -18.81 0.67 -0.86
C THR A 215 -17.87 1.67 -0.16
N TYR A 216 -18.43 2.70 0.47
CA TYR A 216 -17.69 3.75 1.17
C TYR A 216 -17.84 3.61 2.69
N PRO A 217 -16.89 4.16 3.48
CA PRO A 217 -17.06 4.23 4.93
C PRO A 217 -18.33 4.99 5.31
N THR A 218 -19.07 4.47 6.29
CA THR A 218 -20.25 5.12 6.86
C THR A 218 -20.19 5.07 8.39
N LYS A 219 -21.08 5.79 9.08
CA LYS A 219 -21.19 5.70 10.55
C LYS A 219 -21.46 4.28 11.08
N LYS A 220 -22.02 3.39 10.24
CA LYS A 220 -22.34 2.00 10.62
C LYS A 220 -21.27 1.00 10.15
N ALA A 221 -20.37 1.44 9.27
CA ALA A 221 -19.33 0.63 8.68
C ALA A 221 -18.08 1.49 8.61
N GLU A 222 -17.42 1.62 9.76
CA GLU A 222 -16.27 2.49 9.91
C GLU A 222 -15.00 1.82 9.41
N PHE A 223 -14.91 0.49 9.47
CA PHE A 223 -13.79 -0.31 8.98
C PHE A 223 -14.23 -1.27 7.86
N PRO A 224 -13.32 -1.63 6.92
CA PRO A 224 -13.61 -2.61 5.87
C PRO A 224 -14.22 -3.92 6.40
N SER A 225 -13.68 -4.47 7.50
CA SER A 225 -14.19 -5.71 8.10
C SER A 225 -15.63 -5.62 8.62
N ASN A 226 -16.15 -4.42 8.89
CA ASN A 226 -17.56 -4.25 9.26
C ASN A 226 -18.51 -4.54 8.09
N VAL A 227 -18.02 -4.44 6.85
CA VAL A 227 -18.80 -4.75 5.63
C VAL A 227 -18.49 -6.16 5.14
N VAL A 228 -17.22 -6.55 5.15
CA VAL A 228 -16.76 -7.87 4.71
C VAL A 228 -15.98 -8.54 5.85
N PRO A 229 -16.65 -9.34 6.71
CA PRO A 229 -16.05 -9.88 7.95
C PRO A 229 -14.82 -10.77 7.75
N ASP A 230 -14.70 -11.43 6.60
CA ASP A 230 -13.60 -12.36 6.29
C ASP A 230 -12.35 -11.66 5.73
N LEU A 231 -12.30 -10.33 5.72
CA LEU A 231 -11.11 -9.60 5.29
C LEU A 231 -9.93 -9.84 6.25
N PRO A 232 -8.69 -9.94 5.73
CA PRO A 232 -7.50 -10.01 6.57
C PRO A 232 -7.44 -8.82 7.54
N LYS A 233 -7.06 -9.07 8.80
CA LYS A 233 -7.01 -8.03 9.85
C LYS A 233 -6.08 -6.88 9.45
N LYS A 234 -5.04 -7.16 8.67
CA LYS A 234 -4.11 -6.12 8.18
C LYS A 234 -4.80 -5.05 7.33
N ILE A 235 -5.92 -5.35 6.67
CA ILE A 235 -6.63 -4.38 5.83
C ILE A 235 -7.21 -3.25 6.69
N ASP A 236 -7.81 -3.59 7.83
CA ASP A 236 -8.33 -2.60 8.78
C ASP A 236 -7.21 -1.76 9.39
N MET A 237 -6.07 -2.39 9.70
CA MET A 237 -4.88 -1.70 10.22
C MET A 237 -4.36 -0.67 9.22
N ILE A 238 -4.10 -1.09 7.97
CA ILE A 238 -3.61 -0.21 6.89
C ILE A 238 -4.60 0.94 6.65
N TYR A 239 -5.90 0.61 6.56
CA TYR A 239 -6.95 1.62 6.43
C TYR A 239 -6.94 2.63 7.60
N SER A 240 -6.78 2.14 8.83
CA SER A 240 -6.72 2.98 10.03
C SER A 240 -5.57 3.98 9.97
N CYS A 241 -4.38 3.51 9.58
CA CYS A 241 -3.18 4.33 9.45
C CYS A 241 -3.26 5.35 8.30
N CYS A 242 -3.99 5.05 7.23
CA CYS A 242 -4.26 6.04 6.17
C CYS A 242 -5.23 7.14 6.62
N CYS A 243 -6.24 6.77 7.41
CA CYS A 243 -7.39 7.63 7.69
C CYS A 243 -7.36 8.30 9.07
N ASN A 244 -6.22 8.24 9.79
CA ASN A 244 -6.02 8.76 11.14
C ASN A 244 -7.11 8.30 12.12
N LYS A 245 -7.41 7.00 12.10
CA LYS A 245 -8.41 6.38 13.00
C LYS A 245 -7.80 5.74 14.24
N GLY A 246 -6.47 5.63 14.31
CA GLY A 246 -5.72 5.12 15.46
C GLY A 246 -4.64 6.10 15.93
N GLU A 247 -3.76 5.61 16.80
CA GLU A 247 -2.57 6.35 17.26
C GLU A 247 -1.47 6.39 16.20
N ASP A 248 -1.36 5.32 15.40
CA ASP A 248 -0.40 5.21 14.30
C ASP A 248 -0.98 5.73 12.98
N PHE A 249 -0.16 6.43 12.20
CA PHE A 249 -0.51 6.90 10.86
C PHE A 249 0.68 6.80 9.91
N PHE A 250 0.41 6.59 8.63
CA PHE A 250 1.47 6.58 7.62
C PHE A 250 1.91 8.01 7.31
N SER A 251 3.21 8.25 7.37
CA SER A 251 3.80 9.52 6.97
C SER A 251 4.12 9.52 5.48
N HIS A 252 4.49 8.37 4.92
CA HIS A 252 4.86 8.21 3.52
C HIS A 252 4.23 6.98 2.89
N CYS A 253 4.13 6.96 1.55
CA CYS A 253 3.68 5.78 0.81
C CYS A 253 4.57 4.54 1.03
N ASN A 254 5.85 4.72 1.42
CA ASN A 254 6.74 3.61 1.78
C ASN A 254 6.25 2.81 2.99
N ASP A 255 5.81 3.50 4.02
CA ASP A 255 5.30 2.88 5.25
C ASP A 255 4.10 1.97 4.91
N MET A 256 3.25 2.45 4.01
CA MET A 256 2.10 1.71 3.51
C MET A 256 2.49 0.50 2.65
N LEU A 257 3.49 0.62 1.77
CA LEU A 257 4.00 -0.50 0.97
C LEU A 257 4.59 -1.58 1.86
N GLN A 258 5.39 -1.19 2.87
CA GLN A 258 5.95 -2.13 3.84
C GLN A 258 4.83 -2.90 4.57
N ALA A 259 3.81 -2.19 5.07
CA ALA A 259 2.67 -2.83 5.73
C ALA A 259 1.86 -3.77 4.80
N LEU A 260 1.82 -3.48 3.49
CA LEU A 260 1.18 -4.35 2.50
C LEU A 260 1.98 -5.64 2.23
N GLU A 261 3.31 -5.54 2.29
CA GLU A 261 4.26 -6.65 2.08
C GLU A 261 4.45 -7.53 3.31
N GLU A 262 4.23 -6.99 4.51
CA GLU A 262 4.28 -7.77 5.75
C GLU A 262 3.29 -8.95 5.69
N GLU A 263 3.84 -10.16 5.77
CA GLU A 263 3.05 -11.38 5.88
C GLU A 263 2.30 -11.36 7.22
N GLU A 264 1.01 -11.70 7.18
CA GLU A 264 0.24 -11.95 8.41
C GLU A 264 0.84 -13.18 9.10
N ARG A 265 1.72 -12.94 10.08
CA ARG A 265 2.21 -13.99 10.96
C ARG A 265 1.03 -14.52 11.75
N LYS A 266 0.87 -15.83 11.76
CA LYS A 266 -0.25 -16.47 12.44
C LYS A 266 -0.17 -16.16 13.94
N GLU A 267 -1.33 -16.04 14.58
CA GLU A 267 -1.37 -16.05 16.04
C GLU A 267 -0.67 -17.31 16.56
N VAL A 268 0.03 -17.14 17.67
CA VAL A 268 0.74 -18.25 18.32
C VAL A 268 -0.27 -19.37 18.63
N PRO A 269 -0.01 -20.62 18.19
CA PRO A 269 -0.93 -21.73 18.45
C PRO A 269 -1.31 -21.82 19.94
N LYS A 270 -2.60 -22.01 20.22
CA LYS A 270 -3.10 -22.15 21.61
C LYS A 270 -2.57 -23.40 22.32
N SER A 271 -2.15 -24.39 21.56
CA SER A 271 -1.49 -25.60 22.03
C SER A 271 -0.30 -25.90 21.14
N PHE A 272 0.82 -26.24 21.76
CA PHE A 272 2.03 -26.65 21.05
C PHE A 272 2.28 -28.15 21.19
N ALA A 273 3.11 -28.69 20.31
CA ALA A 273 3.70 -30.00 20.52
C ALA A 273 4.46 -30.06 21.86
N PRO A 274 4.55 -31.24 22.52
CA PRO A 274 5.27 -31.39 23.78
C PRO A 274 6.69 -30.84 23.69
N GLY A 275 7.06 -29.96 24.63
CA GLY A 275 8.41 -29.40 24.71
C GLY A 275 8.56 -27.95 24.28
N ILE A 276 7.48 -27.24 23.92
CA ILE A 276 7.50 -25.77 23.79
C ILE A 276 6.92 -25.13 25.04
N ASN A 277 7.67 -24.23 25.67
CA ASN A 277 7.23 -23.42 26.80
C ASN A 277 7.32 -21.94 26.43
N LEU A 278 6.19 -21.25 26.41
CA LEU A 278 6.17 -19.79 26.19
C LEU A 278 6.80 -19.06 27.36
N ILE A 279 7.73 -18.16 27.07
CA ILE A 279 8.25 -17.19 28.05
C ILE A 279 7.38 -15.92 28.02
N LYS A 280 7.01 -15.46 26.81
CA LYS A 280 6.19 -14.27 26.51
C LYS A 280 5.45 -14.49 25.18
N GLU A 281 4.61 -13.52 24.80
CA GLU A 281 3.80 -13.55 23.57
C GLU A 281 4.61 -13.79 22.27
N ASN A 282 5.90 -13.43 22.25
CA ASN A 282 6.79 -13.57 21.10
C ASN A 282 8.08 -14.36 21.40
N ALA A 283 8.17 -15.07 22.53
CA ALA A 283 9.37 -15.79 22.94
C ALA A 283 9.07 -17.19 23.52
N ALA A 284 9.87 -18.19 23.15
CA ALA A 284 9.66 -19.58 23.56
C ALA A 284 10.97 -20.31 23.91
N ILE A 285 10.88 -21.25 24.86
CA ILE A 285 11.86 -22.29 25.10
C ILE A 285 11.42 -23.55 24.36
N VAL A 286 12.34 -24.17 23.63
CA VAL A 286 12.10 -25.38 22.85
C VAL A 286 13.02 -26.50 23.33
N SER A 287 12.43 -27.56 23.88
CA SER A 287 13.14 -28.78 24.25
C SER A 287 13.46 -29.61 23.02
N VAL A 288 14.74 -29.64 22.65
CA VAL A 288 15.22 -30.39 21.48
C VAL A 288 15.00 -31.89 21.71
N HIS A 289 15.25 -32.38 22.92
CA HIS A 289 15.02 -33.78 23.28
C HIS A 289 13.57 -34.23 23.04
N LYS A 290 12.58 -33.46 23.51
CA LYS A 290 11.16 -33.77 23.28
C LYS A 290 10.78 -33.66 21.81
N MET A 291 11.30 -32.65 21.11
CA MET A 291 10.98 -32.42 19.69
C MET A 291 11.66 -33.40 18.73
N ALA A 292 12.79 -33.99 19.12
CA ALA A 292 13.51 -35.00 18.35
C ALA A 292 13.02 -36.43 18.62
N GLY A 293 11.87 -36.58 19.30
CA GLY A 293 11.25 -37.87 19.63
C GLY A 293 11.88 -38.56 20.83
N GLU A 294 12.30 -37.81 21.84
CA GLU A 294 12.90 -38.29 23.10
C GLU A 294 14.18 -39.11 22.90
N LYS A 295 14.92 -38.78 21.84
CA LYS A 295 16.23 -39.36 21.56
C LYS A 295 17.32 -38.50 22.17
N ASN A 296 18.47 -39.12 22.49
CA ASN A 296 19.66 -38.39 22.94
C ASN A 296 20.51 -37.83 21.78
N TYR A 297 20.02 -37.92 20.54
CA TYR A 297 20.71 -37.40 19.37
C TYR A 297 19.76 -36.75 18.37
N VAL A 298 20.29 -35.86 17.54
CA VAL A 298 19.59 -35.29 16.38
C VAL A 298 20.37 -35.56 15.09
N ASP A 299 19.74 -36.28 14.17
CA ASP A 299 20.32 -36.68 12.90
C ASP A 299 19.36 -36.42 11.72
N GLY A 300 19.79 -36.75 10.51
CA GLY A 300 18.97 -36.60 9.31
C GLY A 300 17.67 -37.42 9.31
N LYS A 301 17.51 -38.40 10.21
CA LYS A 301 16.32 -39.27 10.28
C LYS A 301 15.25 -38.71 11.22
N ASN A 302 15.64 -38.06 12.32
CA ASN A 302 14.68 -37.44 13.25
C ASN A 302 14.56 -35.91 13.09
N ILE A 303 15.43 -35.27 12.30
CA ILE A 303 15.34 -33.83 12.02
C ILE A 303 14.00 -33.43 11.38
N GLY A 304 13.35 -34.32 10.62
CA GLY A 304 12.06 -34.03 9.99
C GLY A 304 10.91 -33.81 11.00
N ILE A 305 10.99 -34.44 12.17
CA ILE A 305 10.02 -34.22 13.25
C ILE A 305 10.29 -32.86 13.91
N LEU A 306 11.56 -32.58 14.17
CA LEU A 306 12.00 -31.29 14.71
C LEU A 306 11.64 -30.13 13.76
N SER A 307 11.90 -30.28 12.46
CA SER A 307 11.68 -29.24 11.46
C SER A 307 10.22 -28.91 11.27
N LYS A 308 9.36 -29.94 11.17
CA LYS A 308 7.91 -29.73 11.03
C LYS A 308 7.34 -28.91 12.19
N ASN A 309 7.76 -29.20 13.42
CA ASN A 309 7.27 -28.51 14.60
C ASN A 309 7.87 -27.09 14.72
N LEU A 310 9.13 -26.90 14.33
CA LEU A 310 9.81 -25.60 14.38
C LEU A 310 9.36 -24.63 13.28
N ASP A 311 9.11 -25.13 12.06
CA ASP A 311 8.59 -24.30 10.96
C ASP A 311 7.20 -23.73 11.29
N GLU A 312 6.37 -24.48 12.02
CA GLU A 312 5.08 -23.99 12.52
C GLU A 312 5.27 -22.80 13.48
N LEU A 313 6.34 -22.80 14.30
CA LEU A 313 6.65 -21.69 15.21
C LEU A 313 7.11 -20.43 14.49
N ILE A 314 7.97 -20.55 13.48
CA ILE A 314 8.42 -19.38 12.68
C ILE A 314 7.23 -18.74 11.95
N SER A 315 6.24 -19.54 11.54
CA SER A 315 5.03 -19.03 10.90
C SER A 315 4.10 -18.27 11.85
N SER A 316 4.42 -18.24 13.15
CA SER A 316 3.68 -17.53 14.19
C SER A 316 4.37 -16.22 14.65
N ASN A 317 3.78 -15.50 15.60
CA ASN A 317 4.37 -14.30 16.22
C ASN A 317 5.61 -14.55 17.11
N LEU A 318 6.10 -15.80 17.23
CA LEU A 318 7.33 -16.10 17.94
C LEU A 318 8.57 -15.65 17.16
N GLN A 319 9.45 -14.88 17.81
CA GLN A 319 10.65 -14.30 17.18
C GLN A 319 11.94 -14.60 17.96
N PHE A 320 11.83 -14.99 19.22
CA PHE A 320 12.93 -15.18 20.16
C PHE A 320 12.89 -16.62 20.70
N PHE A 321 13.95 -17.40 20.48
CA PHE A 321 13.96 -18.82 20.81
C PHE A 321 15.13 -19.21 21.69
N ALA A 322 14.86 -20.01 22.72
CA ALA A 322 15.87 -20.68 23.54
C ALA A 322 15.78 -22.19 23.32
N PHE A 323 16.81 -22.80 22.75
CA PHE A 323 16.88 -24.24 22.57
C PHE A 323 17.51 -24.91 23.79
N ASP A 324 16.73 -25.77 24.44
CA ASP A 324 17.19 -26.65 25.51
C ASP A 324 17.75 -27.94 24.91
N PHE A 325 19.06 -28.11 25.03
CA PHE A 325 19.79 -29.29 24.57
C PHE A 325 19.96 -30.35 25.67
N GLN A 326 19.30 -30.19 26.82
CA GLN A 326 19.37 -31.19 27.89
C GLN A 326 19.02 -32.59 27.35
N GLY A 327 19.92 -33.53 27.57
CA GLY A 327 19.76 -34.92 27.13
C GLY A 327 20.19 -35.18 25.69
N ILE A 328 20.67 -34.19 24.94
CA ILE A 328 21.25 -34.36 23.59
C ILE A 328 22.78 -34.41 23.67
N ASP A 329 23.37 -35.54 23.33
CA ASP A 329 24.83 -35.76 23.34
C ASP A 329 25.46 -35.87 21.94
N TYR A 330 24.64 -35.87 20.88
CA TYR A 330 25.11 -35.94 19.50
C TYR A 330 24.21 -35.17 18.52
N VAL A 331 24.84 -34.43 17.60
CA VAL A 331 24.19 -33.79 16.46
C VAL A 331 25.00 -34.04 15.18
N ASN A 332 24.32 -34.32 14.07
CA ASN A 332 24.98 -34.48 12.78
C ASN A 332 24.95 -33.18 11.94
N SER A 333 25.59 -33.20 10.77
CA SER A 333 25.64 -32.05 9.85
C SER A 333 24.26 -31.58 9.37
N SER A 334 23.30 -32.47 9.17
CA SER A 334 21.93 -32.11 8.78
C SER A 334 21.20 -31.34 9.87
N ALA A 335 21.31 -31.79 11.13
CA ALA A 335 20.71 -31.12 12.28
C ALA A 335 21.30 -29.71 12.47
N ILE A 336 22.62 -29.61 12.35
CA ILE A 336 23.34 -28.33 12.41
C ILE A 336 22.88 -27.40 11.29
N GLY A 337 22.83 -27.88 10.04
CA GLY A 337 22.40 -27.08 8.91
C GLY A 337 20.97 -26.55 9.07
N TYR A 338 20.06 -27.37 9.60
CA TYR A 338 18.69 -26.92 9.90
C TYR A 338 18.66 -25.85 10.99
N ILE A 339 19.39 -26.04 12.10
CA ILE A 339 19.45 -25.06 13.18
C ILE A 339 19.99 -23.72 12.69
N VAL A 340 21.06 -23.73 11.88
CA VAL A 340 21.61 -22.49 11.31
C VAL A 340 20.58 -21.78 10.42
N ASN A 341 19.90 -22.52 9.54
CA ASN A 341 18.83 -21.96 8.71
C ASN A 341 17.68 -21.39 9.56
N PHE A 342 17.32 -22.08 10.66
CA PHE A 342 16.32 -21.61 11.61
C PHE A 342 16.75 -20.30 12.29
N CYS A 343 18.04 -20.19 12.66
CA CYS A 343 18.60 -18.96 13.22
C CYS A 343 18.48 -17.79 12.23
N ASP A 344 18.76 -17.99 10.95
CA ASP A 344 18.66 -16.93 9.92
C ASP A 344 17.22 -16.43 9.73
N ARG A 345 16.22 -17.27 10.01
CA ARG A 345 14.79 -16.94 9.90
C ARG A 345 14.18 -16.39 11.20
N SER A 346 14.95 -16.39 12.28
CA SER A 346 14.54 -15.94 13.61
C SER A 346 15.26 -14.64 13.98
N GLN A 347 14.71 -13.86 14.92
CA GLN A 347 15.38 -12.64 15.33
C GLN A 347 16.50 -12.87 16.33
N SER A 348 16.34 -13.85 17.19
CA SER A 348 17.37 -14.24 18.14
C SER A 348 17.19 -15.67 18.58
N VAL A 349 18.31 -16.39 18.64
CA VAL A 349 18.37 -17.78 19.09
C VAL A 349 19.50 -17.91 20.11
N VAL A 350 19.20 -18.58 21.22
CA VAL A 350 20.18 -18.97 22.24
C VAL A 350 20.07 -20.46 22.53
N MET A 351 21.18 -21.13 22.78
CA MET A 351 21.22 -22.52 23.24
C MET A 351 21.64 -22.59 24.71
N PHE A 352 21.12 -23.57 25.43
CA PHE A 352 21.57 -23.89 26.78
C PHE A 352 21.52 -25.40 27.06
N SER A 353 22.11 -25.83 28.17
CA SER A 353 22.24 -27.26 28.53
C SER A 353 22.95 -28.11 27.46
N VAL A 354 23.92 -27.53 26.75
CA VAL A 354 24.60 -28.21 25.63
C VAL A 354 25.66 -29.18 26.15
N ASP A 355 25.58 -30.45 25.75
CA ASP A 355 26.58 -31.46 26.10
C ASP A 355 27.98 -31.13 25.54
N LYS A 356 29.03 -31.53 26.26
CA LYS A 356 30.43 -31.27 25.88
C LYS A 356 30.79 -31.81 24.49
N LYS A 357 30.23 -32.94 24.07
CA LYS A 357 30.45 -33.52 22.73
C LYS A 357 29.81 -32.64 21.66
N VAL A 358 28.58 -32.17 21.89
CA VAL A 358 27.88 -31.25 20.97
C VAL A 358 28.63 -29.92 20.89
N MET A 359 29.07 -29.38 22.03
CA MET A 359 29.93 -28.17 22.06
C MET A 359 31.19 -28.35 21.22
N THR A 360 31.85 -29.50 21.31
CA THR A 360 33.06 -29.79 20.51
C THR A 360 32.76 -29.74 19.01
N ILE A 361 31.61 -30.25 18.58
CA ILE A 361 31.18 -30.20 17.17
C ILE A 361 30.88 -28.75 16.75
N LEU A 362 30.16 -27.98 17.58
CA LEU A 362 29.82 -26.58 17.27
C LEU A 362 31.07 -25.70 17.15
N SER A 363 32.03 -25.85 18.08
CA SER A 363 33.30 -25.13 18.03
C SER A 363 34.17 -25.54 16.84
N ALA A 364 34.21 -26.83 16.49
CA ALA A 364 34.93 -27.30 15.30
C ALA A 364 34.38 -26.70 13.99
N LEU A 365 33.09 -26.36 13.96
CA LEU A 365 32.43 -25.69 12.84
C LEU A 365 32.40 -24.15 12.96
N GLY A 366 32.93 -23.58 14.05
CA GLY A 366 32.95 -22.13 14.30
C GLY A 366 31.57 -21.50 14.54
N LEU A 367 30.56 -22.29 14.91
CA LEU A 367 29.17 -21.82 15.06
C LEU A 367 28.90 -21.01 16.32
N GLU A 368 29.82 -21.02 17.27
CA GLU A 368 29.80 -20.16 18.47
C GLU A 368 29.83 -18.66 18.13
N LYS A 369 30.20 -18.29 16.90
CA LYS A 369 30.14 -16.91 16.40
C LYS A 369 28.76 -16.51 15.88
N VAL A 370 27.90 -17.49 15.60
CA VAL A 370 26.59 -17.32 14.96
C VAL A 370 25.46 -17.61 15.95
N ILE A 371 25.66 -18.58 16.84
CA ILE A 371 24.67 -19.03 17.82
C ILE A 371 25.18 -18.68 19.22
N SER A 372 24.38 -17.90 19.96
CA SER A 372 24.68 -17.61 21.36
C SER A 372 24.45 -18.85 22.21
N ILE A 373 25.41 -19.20 23.07
CA ILE A 373 25.32 -20.37 23.96
C ILE A 373 25.54 -19.90 25.40
N VAL A 374 24.67 -20.34 26.30
CA VAL A 374 24.70 -20.04 27.74
C VAL A 374 24.59 -21.34 28.53
N ASN A 375 24.88 -21.31 29.84
CA ASN A 375 24.97 -22.56 30.60
C ASN A 375 23.60 -23.06 31.07
N HIS A 376 22.73 -22.15 31.50
CA HIS A 376 21.51 -22.49 32.21
C HIS A 376 20.29 -21.77 31.65
N GLU A 377 19.10 -22.35 31.88
CA GLU A 377 17.82 -21.79 31.42
C GLU A 377 17.61 -20.34 31.88
N LYS A 378 18.05 -19.99 33.09
CA LYS A 378 17.95 -18.63 33.63
C LYS A 378 18.68 -17.61 32.76
N GLU A 379 19.92 -17.92 32.37
CA GLU A 379 20.73 -17.06 31.49
C GLU A 379 20.10 -16.96 30.10
N ALA A 380 19.51 -18.04 29.60
CA ALA A 380 18.81 -18.03 28.30
C ALA A 380 17.58 -17.11 28.34
N LYS A 381 16.79 -17.16 29.41
CA LYS A 381 15.65 -16.26 29.61
C LYS A 381 16.08 -14.80 29.70
N GLU A 382 17.12 -14.51 30.47
CA GLU A 382 17.68 -13.15 30.60
C GLU A 382 18.19 -12.62 29.26
N TYR A 383 18.89 -13.47 28.49
CA TYR A 383 19.36 -13.15 27.14
C TYR A 383 18.21 -12.78 26.20
N LEU A 384 17.15 -13.60 26.13
CA LEU A 384 16.01 -13.32 25.27
C LEU A 384 15.27 -12.04 25.70
N LEU A 385 15.09 -11.82 27.00
CA LEU A 385 14.46 -10.61 27.52
C LEU A 385 15.24 -9.34 27.14
N LYS A 386 16.57 -9.39 27.21
CA LYS A 386 17.45 -8.28 26.78
C LYS A 386 17.29 -8.01 25.28
N LYS A 387 17.33 -9.06 24.45
CA LYS A 387 17.17 -8.94 22.99
C LYS A 387 15.80 -8.37 22.58
N MET A 388 14.75 -8.73 23.32
CA MET A 388 13.42 -8.16 23.11
C MET A 388 13.34 -6.67 23.46
N GLN A 389 14.06 -6.21 24.49
CA GLN A 389 14.12 -4.80 24.87
C GLN A 389 14.89 -3.97 23.84
N GLU A 390 16.05 -4.45 23.40
CA GLU A 390 16.87 -3.78 22.37
C GLU A 390 16.05 -3.47 21.11
N LYS A 391 15.21 -4.42 20.67
CA LYS A 391 14.35 -4.22 19.49
C LYS A 391 13.18 -3.25 19.71
N ARG A 392 12.64 -3.13 20.93
CA ARG A 392 11.56 -2.15 21.19
C ARG A 392 12.05 -0.71 21.17
N SER A 393 13.37 -0.49 21.27
CA SER A 393 14.00 0.82 21.32
C SER A 393 14.63 1.25 19.99
N SER A 394 14.60 0.38 18.97
CA SER A 394 15.06 0.61 17.59
C SER A 394 13.87 0.74 16.65
#